data_AF-A0A9Q1BYT9-F1
#
_entry.id   AF-A0A9Q1BYT9-F1
#
_cell.length_a   1.000
_cell.length_b   1.000
_cell.length_c   1.000
_cell.angle_alpha   90.00
_cell.angle_beta   90.00
_cell.angle_gamma   90.00
#
_symmetry.space_group_name_H-M   'P 1'
#
loop_
_entity.id
_entity.type
_entity.pdbx_description
1 polymer ?
#
loop_
_entity_poly.entity_id
_entity_poly.type
_entity_poly.pdbx_seq_one_letter_code
_entity_poly.pdbx_strand_id
1 'polypeptide(L)'
;MGKSAILMRLWKKYWVVDVVTIIRTVTGHCTICRKYHAKRRGQKMAALLSERVTGDNLPFNTGMDMFGPFETTSGRSMVKRYGLKFTSLATRTIHLEILHSANTDSCLNTLRRFLCRRGAVSNIRSDNGSYFVG
;
A
#
# COMPACT_ATOMS: atom_id res chain seq x y z
N MET A 1 14.79 27.07 7.69
CA MET A 1 15.16 28.43 7.20
C MET A 1 15.77 28.29 5.82
N GLY A 2 15.38 29.14 4.86
CA GLY A 2 15.97 29.13 3.52
C GLY A 2 17.36 29.75 3.47
N LYS A 3 18.12 29.45 2.40
CA LYS A 3 19.50 29.93 2.19
C LYS A 3 19.62 31.46 2.33
N SER A 4 18.71 32.22 1.73
CA SER A 4 18.71 33.69 1.77
C SER A 4 18.52 34.25 3.18
N ALA A 5 17.74 33.56 4.03
CA ALA A 5 17.53 33.99 5.41
C ALA A 5 18.79 33.80 6.28
N ILE A 6 19.53 32.72 6.04
CA ILE A 6 20.82 32.45 6.70
C ILE A 6 21.86 33.50 6.30
N LEU A 7 21.91 33.81 5.00
CA LEU A 7 22.82 34.81 4.44
C LEU A 7 22.60 36.21 5.07
N MET A 8 21.35 36.68 5.09
CA MET A 8 21.00 37.98 5.68
C MET A 8 21.35 38.09 7.16
N ARG A 9 21.27 36.98 7.92
CA ARG A 9 21.62 36.95 9.34
C ARG A 9 23.12 37.00 9.57
N LEU A 10 23.91 36.38 8.68
CA LEU A 10 25.37 36.41 8.75
C LEU A 10 25.90 37.80 8.38
N TRP A 11 25.41 38.42 7.31
CA TRP A 11 25.84 39.76 6.88
C TRP A 11 25.55 40.88 7.88
N LYS A 12 24.57 40.71 8.76
CA LYS A 12 24.33 41.66 9.86
C LYS A 12 25.46 41.73 10.88
N LYS A 13 26.33 40.71 10.95
CA LYS A 13 27.37 40.60 11.99
C LYS A 13 28.77 40.35 11.42
N TYR A 14 28.88 39.73 10.25
CA TYR A 14 30.14 39.25 9.70
C TYR A 14 30.19 39.42 8.18
N TRP A 15 31.38 39.72 7.67
CA TRP A 15 31.69 39.64 6.24
C TRP A 15 32.54 38.41 5.97
N VAL A 16 31.89 37.34 5.47
CA VAL A 16 32.54 36.04 5.23
C VAL A 16 32.69 35.83 3.73
N VAL A 17 33.92 35.54 3.30
CA VAL A 17 34.24 35.22 1.90
C VAL A 17 33.63 33.86 1.54
N ASP A 18 33.00 33.77 0.36
CA ASP A 18 32.34 32.55 -0.16
C ASP A 18 31.31 31.89 0.79
N VAL A 19 30.59 32.73 1.55
CA VAL A 19 29.60 32.29 2.53
C VAL A 19 28.48 31.41 1.94
N VAL A 20 28.13 31.60 0.66
CA VAL A 20 27.08 30.82 -0.01
C VAL A 20 27.49 29.34 -0.15
N THR A 21 28.77 29.09 -0.47
CA THR A 21 29.31 27.73 -0.57
C THR A 21 29.32 27.04 0.78
N ILE A 22 29.73 27.75 1.84
CA ILE A 22 29.71 27.24 3.22
C ILE A 22 28.29 26.89 3.65
N ILE A 23 27.32 27.79 3.44
CA ILE A 23 25.91 27.54 3.76
C ILE A 23 25.41 26.29 3.03
N ARG A 24 25.75 26.12 1.75
CA ARG A 24 25.36 24.93 0.96
C ARG A 24 25.97 23.66 1.54
N THR A 25 27.23 23.67 1.93
CA THR A 25 27.90 22.52 2.54
C THR A 25 27.26 22.15 3.88
N VAL A 26 27.08 23.12 4.78
CA VAL A 26 26.49 22.90 6.11
C VAL A 26 25.04 22.42 6.00
N THR A 27 24.22 23.07 5.18
CA THR A 27 22.81 22.65 4.96
C THR A 27 22.73 21.30 4.26
N GLY A 28 23.70 20.97 3.40
CA GLY A 28 23.83 19.66 2.77
C GLY A 28 24.14 18.54 3.76
N HIS A 29 25.01 18.78 4.75
CA HIS A 29 25.38 17.81 5.78
C HIS A 29 24.34 17.69 6.91
N CYS A 30 23.53 18.73 7.12
CA CYS A 30 22.46 18.70 8.12
C CYS A 30 21.29 17.81 7.67
N THR A 31 21.05 16.72 8.40
CA THR A 31 19.98 15.75 8.12
C THR A 31 18.58 16.36 8.22
N ILE A 32 18.37 17.28 9.18
CA ILE A 32 17.10 18.00 9.37
C ILE A 32 16.81 18.91 8.18
N CYS A 33 17.80 19.71 7.75
CA CYS A 33 17.67 20.57 6.57
C CYS A 33 17.43 19.75 5.31
N ARG A 34 18.12 18.62 5.16
CA ARG A 34 17.96 17.71 4.02
C ARG A 34 16.54 17.13 3.93
N LYS A 35 15.93 16.76 5.07
CA LYS A 35 14.53 16.30 5.12
C LYS A 35 13.56 17.42 4.79
N TYR A 36 13.73 18.60 5.38
CA TYR A 36 12.82 19.73 5.20
C TYR A 36 12.84 20.29 3.77
N HIS A 37 14.02 20.29 3.13
CA HIS A 37 14.22 20.76 1.75
C HIS A 37 14.20 19.62 0.72
N ALA A 38 13.80 18.40 1.11
CA ALA A 38 13.67 17.30 0.17
C ALA A 38 12.62 17.65 -0.90
N LYS A 39 12.98 17.48 -2.17
CA LYS A 39 12.01 17.66 -3.27
C LYS A 39 10.90 16.61 -3.12
N ARG A 40 9.64 17.03 -3.32
CA ARG A 40 8.53 16.08 -3.45
C ARG A 40 8.84 15.17 -4.64
N ARG A 41 8.94 13.87 -4.40
CA ARG A 41 9.05 12.89 -5.48
C ARG A 41 7.67 12.75 -6.13
N GLY A 42 7.65 12.61 -7.45
CA GLY A 42 6.43 12.19 -8.14
C GLY A 42 6.05 10.77 -7.75
N GLN A 43 4.76 10.47 -7.76
CA GLN A 43 4.27 9.10 -7.61
C GLN A 43 4.78 8.27 -8.79
N LYS A 44 5.61 7.26 -8.51
CA LYS A 44 5.98 6.26 -9.53
C LYS A 44 4.81 5.30 -9.70
N MET A 45 4.09 5.43 -10.82
CA MET A 45 3.04 4.49 -11.20
C MET A 45 3.66 3.29 -11.90
N ALA A 46 3.32 2.09 -11.45
CA ALA A 46 3.65 0.86 -12.17
C ALA A 46 2.80 0.75 -13.44
N ALA A 47 3.26 -0.02 -14.42
CA ALA A 47 2.46 -0.36 -15.59
C ALA A 47 1.16 -1.04 -15.14
N LEU A 48 0.03 -0.66 -15.76
CA LEU A 48 -1.24 -1.33 -15.51
C LEU A 48 -1.15 -2.75 -16.05
N LEU A 49 -1.63 -3.71 -15.26
CA LEU A 49 -1.75 -5.10 -15.68
C LEU A 49 -2.64 -5.17 -16.92
N SER A 50 -2.25 -5.98 -17.91
CA SER A 50 -3.04 -6.19 -19.15
C SER A 50 -4.47 -6.59 -18.82
N GLU A 51 -4.66 -7.47 -17.83
CA GLU A 51 -5.95 -7.93 -17.32
C GLU A 51 -6.86 -6.83 -16.73
N ARG A 52 -6.31 -5.63 -16.48
CA ARG A 52 -7.09 -4.44 -16.07
C ARG A 52 -7.58 -3.63 -17.27
N VAL A 53 -6.97 -3.82 -18.44
CA VAL A 53 -7.17 -3.02 -19.65
C VAL A 53 -7.91 -3.82 -20.73
N THR A 54 -7.59 -5.10 -20.90
CA THR A 54 -8.40 -6.00 -21.73
C THR A 54 -9.70 -6.29 -21.00
N GLY A 55 -10.81 -5.88 -21.61
CA GLY A 55 -12.16 -6.20 -21.15
C GLY A 55 -12.45 -7.67 -21.41
N ASP A 56 -11.78 -8.57 -20.69
CA ASP A 56 -12.10 -9.98 -20.73
C ASP A 56 -13.31 -10.28 -19.85
N ASN A 57 -14.09 -11.26 -20.31
CA ASN A 57 -15.37 -11.66 -19.77
C ASN A 57 -15.31 -12.03 -18.27
N LEU A 58 -16.44 -11.89 -17.58
CA LEU A 58 -16.61 -12.35 -16.19
C LEU A 58 -16.20 -13.84 -16.05
N PRO A 59 -15.77 -14.32 -14.87
CA PRO A 59 -14.83 -13.78 -13.89
C PRO A 59 -13.45 -14.45 -14.09
N PHE A 60 -12.79 -14.20 -15.22
CA PHE A 60 -11.53 -14.91 -15.50
C PHE A 60 -10.35 -14.43 -14.62
N ASN A 61 -10.27 -13.13 -14.30
CA ASN A 61 -9.14 -12.54 -13.56
C ASN A 61 -9.58 -11.86 -12.26
N THR A 62 -9.18 -12.43 -11.12
CA THR A 62 -9.60 -11.99 -9.78
C THR A 62 -8.41 -11.63 -8.90
N GLY A 63 -8.47 -10.47 -8.25
CA GLY A 63 -7.60 -10.11 -7.13
C GLY A 63 -8.18 -10.61 -5.81
N MET A 64 -7.34 -11.10 -4.92
CA MET A 64 -7.71 -11.58 -3.59
C MET A 64 -6.94 -10.82 -2.53
N ASP A 65 -7.64 -10.37 -1.48
CA ASP A 65 -7.06 -9.52 -0.43
C ASP A 65 -7.76 -9.76 0.90
N MET A 66 -7.00 -9.96 1.97
CA MET A 66 -7.52 -10.21 3.32
C MET A 66 -7.51 -8.93 4.14
N PHE A 67 -8.59 -8.67 4.89
CA PHE A 67 -8.71 -7.48 5.73
C PHE A 67 -9.28 -7.84 7.11
N GLY A 68 -8.97 -7.00 8.11
CA GLY A 68 -9.25 -7.25 9.52
C GLY A 68 -7.99 -7.04 10.38
N PRO A 69 -7.92 -7.60 11.60
CA PRO A 69 -8.93 -8.41 12.28
C PRO A 69 -10.12 -7.59 12.78
N PHE A 70 -11.31 -8.20 12.76
CA PHE A 70 -12.51 -7.69 13.43
C PHE A 70 -12.77 -8.51 14.69
N GLU A 71 -12.98 -7.84 15.81
CA GLU A 71 -13.40 -8.51 17.04
C GLU A 71 -14.91 -8.68 17.04
N THR A 72 -15.36 -9.93 17.15
CA THR A 72 -16.78 -10.27 17.12
C THR A 72 -17.11 -11.15 18.32
N THR A 73 -18.27 -10.91 18.92
CA THR A 73 -18.76 -11.74 20.01
C THR A 73 -19.36 -13.02 19.45
N SER A 74 -18.84 -14.17 19.87
CA SER A 74 -19.37 -15.50 19.56
C SER A 74 -19.78 -16.15 20.87
N GLY A 75 -21.07 -16.06 21.21
CA GLY A 75 -21.59 -16.50 22.51
C GLY A 75 -20.99 -15.69 23.66
N ARG A 76 -20.29 -16.38 24.59
CA ARG A 76 -19.61 -15.75 25.73
C ARG A 76 -18.14 -15.40 25.47
N SER A 77 -17.66 -15.58 24.24
CA SER A 77 -16.25 -15.39 23.87
C SER A 77 -16.08 -14.30 22.82
N MET A 78 -14.99 -13.55 22.93
CA MET A 78 -14.54 -12.61 21.89
C MET A 78 -13.62 -13.33 20.91
N VAL A 79 -13.99 -13.31 19.63
CA VAL A 79 -13.27 -14.04 18.58
C VAL A 79 -12.90 -13.10 17.45
N LYS A 80 -11.66 -13.22 16.96
CA LYS A 80 -11.19 -12.49 15.78
C LYS A 80 -11.72 -13.13 14.51
N ARG A 81 -12.28 -12.32 13.63
CA ARG A 81 -12.73 -12.68 12.30
C ARG A 81 -12.01 -11.82 11.26
N TYR A 82 -11.88 -12.36 10.07
CA TYR A 82 -11.23 -11.70 8.95
C TYR A 82 -12.21 -11.66 7.79
N GLY A 83 -12.08 -10.66 6.92
CA GLY A 83 -12.77 -10.61 5.65
C GLY A 83 -11.80 -11.00 4.53
N LEU A 84 -12.29 -11.74 3.55
CA LEU A 84 -11.59 -11.97 2.29
C LEU A 84 -12.38 -11.31 1.18
N LYS A 85 -11.69 -10.43 0.46
CA LYS A 85 -12.21 -9.68 -0.66
C LYS A 85 -11.71 -10.30 -1.95
N PHE A 86 -12.63 -10.72 -2.79
CA PHE A 86 -12.38 -11.07 -4.18
C PHE A 86 -12.81 -9.90 -5.06
N THR A 87 -11.91 -9.39 -5.91
CA THR A 87 -12.17 -8.23 -6.76
C THR A 87 -11.86 -8.56 -8.20
N SER A 88 -12.79 -8.37 -9.13
CA SER A 88 -12.48 -8.49 -10.56
C SER A 88 -11.46 -7.43 -10.98
N LEU A 89 -10.40 -7.83 -11.67
CA LEU A 89 -9.36 -6.91 -12.14
C LEU A 89 -9.84 -6.02 -13.29
N ALA A 90 -10.78 -6.51 -14.09
CA ALA A 90 -11.38 -5.80 -15.22
C ALA A 90 -12.52 -4.86 -14.76
N THR A 91 -13.56 -5.41 -14.11
CA THR A 91 -14.80 -4.66 -13.81
C THR A 91 -14.83 -4.02 -12.42
N ARG A 92 -13.87 -4.34 -11.55
CA ARG A 92 -13.85 -3.89 -10.14
C ARG A 92 -15.04 -4.35 -9.29
N THR A 93 -15.78 -5.37 -9.73
CA THR A 93 -16.82 -6.00 -8.91
C THR A 93 -16.19 -6.67 -7.70
N ILE A 94 -16.77 -6.44 -6.51
CA ILE A 94 -16.28 -6.97 -5.24
C ILE A 94 -17.22 -8.07 -4.74
N HIS A 95 -16.65 -9.20 -4.32
CA HIS A 95 -17.32 -10.26 -3.58
C HIS A 95 -16.63 -10.42 -2.22
N LEU A 96 -17.40 -10.33 -1.14
CA LEU A 96 -16.89 -10.41 0.23
C LEU A 96 -17.29 -11.73 0.86
N GLU A 97 -16.35 -12.34 1.55
CA GLU A 97 -16.57 -13.54 2.34
C GLU A 97 -15.91 -13.41 3.71
N ILE A 98 -16.45 -14.15 4.69
CA ILE A 98 -15.94 -14.14 6.06
C ILE A 98 -14.98 -15.32 6.27
N LEU A 99 -13.79 -15.03 6.80
CA LEU A 99 -12.85 -16.00 7.35
C LEU A 99 -13.02 -16.09 8.86
N HIS A 100 -13.15 -17.32 9.34
CA HIS A 100 -13.25 -17.61 10.76
C HIS A 100 -11.90 -17.53 11.48
N SER A 101 -10.80 -17.80 10.79
CA SER A 101 -9.43 -17.65 11.26
C SER A 101 -8.52 -17.22 10.10
N ALA A 102 -7.38 -16.59 10.41
CA ALA A 102 -6.34 -16.32 9.42
C ALA A 102 -5.46 -17.58 9.25
N ASN A 103 -6.05 -18.64 8.73
CA ASN A 103 -5.37 -19.90 8.43
C ASN A 103 -5.68 -20.30 6.99
N THR A 104 -4.81 -21.12 6.39
CA THR A 104 -4.94 -21.61 5.02
C THR A 104 -6.26 -22.38 4.80
N ASP A 105 -6.71 -23.17 5.77
CA ASP A 105 -7.98 -23.92 5.67
C ASP A 105 -9.20 -23.00 5.58
N SER A 106 -9.22 -21.96 6.40
CA SER A 106 -10.26 -20.93 6.37
C SER A 106 -10.25 -20.18 5.04
N CYS A 107 -9.06 -19.90 4.49
CA CYS A 107 -8.93 -19.30 3.16
C CYS A 107 -9.47 -20.24 2.06
N LEU A 108 -9.07 -21.51 2.06
CA LEU A 108 -9.47 -22.49 1.04
C LEU A 108 -10.97 -22.75 1.04
N ASN A 109 -11.59 -22.87 2.21
CA ASN A 109 -13.05 -23.01 2.32
C ASN A 109 -13.77 -21.80 1.75
N THR A 110 -13.19 -20.62 1.93
CA THR A 110 -13.77 -19.37 1.45
C THR A 110 -13.63 -19.23 -0.07
N LEU A 111 -12.47 -19.63 -0.60
CA LEU A 111 -12.24 -19.72 -2.04
C LEU A 111 -13.23 -20.69 -2.69
N ARG A 112 -13.47 -21.87 -2.09
CA ARG A 112 -14.48 -22.83 -2.57
C ARG A 112 -15.87 -22.20 -2.61
N ARG A 113 -16.31 -21.50 -1.56
CA ARG A 113 -17.61 -20.79 -1.54
C ARG A 113 -17.71 -19.75 -2.66
N PHE A 114 -16.64 -18.99 -2.89
CA PHE A 114 -16.57 -18.02 -3.99
C PHE A 114 -16.70 -18.70 -5.36
N LEU A 115 -15.91 -19.74 -5.63
CA LEU A 115 -15.94 -20.48 -6.89
C LEU A 115 -17.31 -21.15 -7.14
N CYS A 116 -17.93 -21.74 -6.12
CA CYS A 116 -19.26 -22.32 -6.25
C CYS A 116 -20.35 -21.28 -6.58
N ARG A 117 -20.20 -20.03 -6.12
CA ARG A 117 -21.18 -18.96 -6.36
C ARG A 117 -20.94 -18.19 -7.66
N ARG A 118 -19.68 -17.99 -8.05
CA ARG A 118 -19.29 -17.11 -9.17
C ARG A 118 -18.81 -17.88 -10.40
N GLY A 119 -18.53 -19.16 -10.28
CA GLY A 119 -17.93 -19.98 -11.33
C GLY A 119 -16.42 -20.05 -11.22
N ALA A 120 -15.81 -20.82 -12.13
CA ALA A 120 -14.37 -20.99 -12.19
C ALA A 120 -13.67 -19.68 -12.60
N VAL A 121 -12.56 -19.36 -11.94
CA VAL A 121 -11.66 -18.27 -12.31
C VAL A 121 -10.42 -18.83 -12.97
N SER A 122 -9.86 -18.12 -13.95
CA SER A 122 -8.61 -18.55 -14.60
C SER A 122 -7.37 -18.14 -13.82
N ASN A 123 -7.36 -16.93 -13.27
CA ASN A 123 -6.22 -16.36 -12.56
C ASN A 123 -6.66 -15.71 -11.26
N ILE A 124 -5.93 -16.01 -10.18
CA ILE A 124 -6.06 -15.34 -8.88
C ILE A 124 -4.74 -14.63 -8.59
N ARG A 125 -4.81 -13.33 -8.30
CA ARG A 125 -3.67 -12.54 -7.80
C ARG A 125 -3.88 -12.18 -6.33
N SER A 126 -2.99 -12.64 -5.47
CA SER A 126 -2.91 -12.19 -4.08
C SER A 126 -1.62 -11.40 -3.85
N ASP A 127 -1.51 -10.79 -2.67
CA ASP A 127 -0.21 -10.41 -2.15
C ASP A 127 0.54 -11.66 -1.62
N ASN A 128 1.76 -11.44 -1.14
CA ASN A 128 2.56 -12.47 -0.49
C ASN A 128 2.22 -12.61 1.00
N GLY A 129 0.95 -12.43 1.38
CA GLY A 129 0.49 -12.70 2.73
C GLY A 129 0.78 -14.16 3.11
N SER A 130 1.28 -14.39 4.32
CA SER A 130 1.67 -15.73 4.79
C SER A 130 0.53 -16.76 4.68
N TYR A 131 -0.70 -16.32 4.83
CA TYR A 131 -1.91 -17.15 4.71
C TYR A 131 -2.20 -17.64 3.28
N PHE A 132 -1.56 -17.06 2.26
CA PHE A 132 -1.74 -17.40 0.85
C PHE A 132 -0.57 -18.22 0.28
N VAL A 133 0.62 -18.13 0.88
CA VAL A 133 1.84 -18.77 0.36
C VAL A 133 2.03 -20.20 0.90
N GLY A 134 1.44 -20.52 2.07
CA GLY A 134 1.55 -21.84 2.70
C GLY A 134 2.67 -21.94 3.71
#